data_AF-A0A955JAH9-F1
#
_entry.id   AF-A0A955JAH9-F1
#
_cell.length_a   1.000
_cell.length_b   1.000
_cell.length_c   1.000
_cell.angle_alpha   90.00
_cell.angle_beta   90.00
_cell.angle_gamma   90.00
#
_symmetry.space_group_name_H-M   'P 1'
#
loop_
_entity.id
_entity.type
_entity.pdbx_description
1 polymer ?
#
loop_
_entity_poly.entity_id
_entity_poly.type
_entity_poly.pdbx_seq_one_letter_code
_entity_poly.pdbx_strand_id
1 'polypeptide(L)'
;MLHLGIDEAGYGPLLGPLVIAVSAWRVEGLRPEDDPGTVLGARLAPFVVPARGRRGADALPVPVDDSKRLHGRDGVVGLARAMGAFCAALDQAPPVDLADLLERYGDAPTAAFRALPWFEDLEGGLVPRYPWTGPLLDAFGAHGVRALDLRAWPVDVPAFNDAVEGVSKADVLARFGGCLLTRLLDRFPGEDAHVVFDRHGGRRDYRAWLSAL
;
A
#
# COMPACT_ATOMS: atom_id res chain seq x y z
N MET A 1 -12.88 -14.09 -2.92
CA MET A 1 -12.93 -13.20 -1.73
C MET A 1 -11.92 -12.09 -1.91
N LEU A 2 -12.18 -10.91 -1.35
CA LEU A 2 -11.22 -9.81 -1.31
C LEU A 2 -10.27 -9.98 -0.13
N HIS A 3 -9.00 -9.68 -0.34
CA HIS A 3 -8.00 -9.52 0.71
C HIS A 3 -7.43 -8.10 0.65
N LEU A 4 -7.60 -7.34 1.72
CA LEU A 4 -7.15 -5.96 1.84
C LEU A 4 -6.07 -5.88 2.92
N GLY A 5 -4.90 -5.35 2.59
CA GLY A 5 -3.82 -5.12 3.55
C GLY A 5 -3.54 -3.63 3.70
N ILE A 6 -3.56 -3.11 4.93
CA ILE A 6 -3.41 -1.70 5.26
C ILE A 6 -2.23 -1.50 6.22
N ASP A 7 -1.37 -0.52 5.91
CA ASP A 7 -0.16 -0.20 6.65
C ASP A 7 0.13 1.32 6.53
N GLU A 8 1.02 1.85 7.37
CA GLU A 8 1.40 3.26 7.39
C GLU A 8 2.92 3.52 7.37
N ALA A 9 3.28 4.72 6.93
CA ALA A 9 4.62 5.27 7.03
C ALA A 9 4.56 6.74 7.45
N GLY A 10 5.58 7.21 8.20
CA GLY A 10 5.64 8.62 8.62
C GLY A 10 4.92 8.93 9.93
N TYR A 11 4.51 7.93 10.72
CA TYR A 11 3.86 8.14 12.02
C TYR A 11 4.78 8.72 13.12
N GLY A 12 6.05 8.31 13.11
CA GLY A 12 7.05 8.69 14.11
C GLY A 12 7.76 10.04 13.88
N PRO A 13 8.17 10.38 12.64
CA PRO A 13 8.85 11.64 12.34
C PRO A 13 8.07 12.90 12.75
N LEU A 14 8.79 14.00 12.98
CA LEU A 14 8.20 15.30 13.32
C LEU A 14 7.64 16.04 12.10
N LEU A 15 8.25 15.82 10.93
CA LEU A 15 7.81 16.39 9.66
C LEU A 15 7.19 15.28 8.81
N GLY A 16 6.08 15.62 8.16
CA GLY A 16 5.30 14.72 7.33
C GLY A 16 5.96 14.42 5.96
N PRO A 17 5.23 13.70 5.09
CA PRO A 17 3.83 13.33 5.24
C PRO A 17 3.63 12.06 6.09
N LEU A 18 2.46 11.95 6.71
CA LEU A 18 1.94 10.65 7.15
C LEU A 18 1.28 9.99 5.94
N VAL A 19 1.62 8.75 5.61
CA VAL A 19 1.03 8.02 4.48
C VAL A 19 0.40 6.74 4.99
N ILE A 20 -0.90 6.57 4.74
CA ILE A 20 -1.60 5.30 4.96
C ILE A 20 -1.80 4.67 3.59
N ALA A 21 -1.44 3.41 3.43
CA ALA A 21 -1.57 2.72 2.15
C ALA A 21 -2.40 1.46 2.29
N VAL A 22 -3.03 1.07 1.19
CA VAL A 22 -3.83 -0.14 1.08
C VAL A 22 -3.51 -0.86 -0.22
N SER A 23 -3.40 -2.18 -0.14
CA SER A 23 -3.35 -3.07 -1.29
C SER A 23 -4.57 -3.98 -1.31
N ALA A 24 -5.22 -4.09 -2.47
CA ALA A 24 -6.43 -4.86 -2.66
C ALA A 24 -6.20 -6.02 -3.62
N TRP A 25 -6.61 -7.22 -3.20
CA TRP A 25 -6.36 -8.47 -3.91
C TRP A 25 -7.62 -9.30 -4.01
N ARG A 26 -7.79 -10.01 -5.14
CA ARG A 26 -8.72 -11.12 -5.24
C ARG A 26 -7.99 -12.43 -5.07
N VAL A 27 -8.50 -13.27 -4.19
CA VAL A 27 -8.04 -14.65 -3.99
C VAL A 27 -9.17 -15.60 -4.40
N GLU A 28 -8.91 -16.42 -5.40
CA GLU A 28 -9.88 -17.34 -6.00
C GLU A 28 -9.82 -18.74 -5.37
N GLY A 29 -10.95 -19.45 -5.35
CA GLY A 29 -11.01 -20.85 -4.91
C GLY A 29 -10.64 -21.07 -3.43
N LEU A 30 -10.93 -20.09 -2.57
CA LEU A 30 -10.81 -20.25 -1.13
C LEU A 30 -11.91 -21.19 -0.60
N ARG A 31 -11.52 -22.08 0.31
CA ARG A 31 -12.45 -22.89 1.09
C ARG A 31 -12.85 -22.13 2.36
N PRO A 32 -14.00 -22.47 2.99
CA PRO A 32 -14.45 -21.80 4.21
C PRO A 32 -13.43 -21.80 5.37
N GLU A 33 -12.59 -22.83 5.46
CA GLU A 33 -11.55 -22.99 6.48
C GLU A 33 -10.23 -22.28 6.15
N ASP A 34 -10.07 -21.76 4.93
CA ASP A 34 -8.82 -21.14 4.51
C ASP A 34 -8.69 -19.72 5.10
N ASP A 35 -7.51 -19.39 5.63
CA ASP A 35 -7.14 -18.02 5.95
C ASP A 35 -6.71 -17.29 4.66
N PRO A 36 -7.44 -16.25 4.19
CA PRO A 36 -7.16 -15.62 2.90
C PRO A 36 -5.76 -15.01 2.81
N GLY A 37 -5.24 -14.47 3.91
CA GLY A 37 -3.89 -13.89 3.96
C GLY A 37 -2.79 -14.94 3.82
N THR A 38 -2.92 -16.07 4.51
CA THR A 38 -2.00 -17.20 4.40
C THR A 38 -2.01 -17.79 3.00
N VAL A 39 -3.19 -17.96 2.39
CA VAL A 39 -3.31 -18.47 1.01
C VAL A 39 -2.72 -17.49 0.00
N LEU A 40 -2.98 -16.18 0.15
CA LEU A 40 -2.36 -15.15 -0.69
C LEU A 40 -0.83 -15.21 -0.60
N GLY A 41 -0.29 -15.24 0.62
CA GLY A 41 1.16 -15.34 0.85
C GLY A 41 1.77 -16.58 0.21
N ALA A 42 1.13 -17.75 0.37
CA ALA A 42 1.59 -18.99 -0.24
C ALA A 42 1.59 -18.94 -1.78
N ARG A 43 0.57 -18.32 -2.39
CA ARG A 43 0.45 -18.18 -3.85
C ARG A 43 1.42 -17.15 -4.44
N LEU A 44 1.77 -16.12 -3.67
CA LEU A 44 2.74 -15.10 -4.07
C LEU A 44 4.20 -15.49 -3.77
N ALA A 45 4.43 -16.45 -2.87
CA ALA A 45 5.77 -16.89 -2.46
C ALA A 45 6.75 -17.20 -3.63
N PRO A 46 6.32 -17.79 -4.77
CA PRO A 46 7.20 -18.01 -5.92
C PRO A 46 7.65 -16.72 -6.62
N PHE A 47 6.98 -15.59 -6.40
CA PHE A 47 7.21 -14.35 -7.12
C PHE A 47 7.89 -13.26 -6.29
N VAL A 48 7.90 -13.43 -4.97
CA VAL A 48 8.41 -12.41 -4.04
C VAL A 48 9.76 -12.81 -3.46
N VAL A 49 10.60 -11.82 -3.23
CA VAL A 49 11.91 -12.00 -2.58
C VAL A 49 12.01 -11.10 -1.35
N PRO A 50 12.42 -11.65 -0.19
CA PRO A 50 12.65 -10.84 1.00
C PRO A 50 13.89 -9.97 0.84
N ALA A 51 14.01 -8.93 1.67
CA ALA A 51 15.15 -8.02 1.68
C ALA A 51 16.47 -8.75 1.99
N ARG A 52 16.41 -9.80 2.80
CA ARG A 52 17.57 -10.64 3.16
C ARG A 52 17.16 -12.11 3.07
N GLY A 53 17.95 -12.94 2.37
CA GLY A 53 17.69 -14.37 2.22
C GLY A 53 18.24 -14.94 0.91
N ARG A 54 18.24 -16.28 0.79
CA ARG A 54 18.54 -16.95 -0.48
C ARG A 54 17.32 -16.83 -1.41
N ARG A 55 17.57 -16.34 -2.62
CA ARG A 55 16.64 -16.42 -3.75
C ARG A 55 16.38 -17.91 -4.06
N GLY A 56 15.11 -18.33 -4.13
CA GLY A 56 14.78 -19.60 -4.77
C GLY A 56 15.16 -19.54 -6.25
N ALA A 57 15.67 -20.64 -6.82
CA ALA A 57 16.21 -20.66 -8.19
C ALA A 57 15.24 -20.03 -9.23
N ASP A 58 13.93 -20.17 -8.99
CA ASP A 58 12.85 -19.75 -9.87
C ASP A 58 12.13 -18.47 -9.43
N ALA A 59 12.55 -17.82 -8.33
CA ALA A 59 11.82 -16.68 -7.79
C ALA A 59 11.99 -15.43 -8.69
N LEU A 60 10.88 -14.86 -9.15
CA LEU A 60 10.89 -13.52 -9.77
C LEU A 60 11.37 -12.49 -8.72
N PRO A 61 12.06 -11.41 -9.11
CA PRO A 61 12.75 -10.55 -8.16
C PRO A 61 11.83 -9.46 -7.58
N VAL A 62 10.57 -9.74 -7.26
CA VAL A 62 9.66 -8.72 -6.68
C VAL A 62 9.99 -8.53 -5.20
N PRO A 63 10.56 -7.39 -4.78
CA PRO A 63 10.94 -7.22 -3.39
C PRO A 63 9.70 -6.98 -2.52
N VAL A 64 9.42 -7.89 -1.59
CA VAL A 64 8.34 -7.76 -0.59
C VAL A 64 8.88 -8.23 0.75
N ASP A 65 9.00 -7.30 1.70
CA ASP A 65 9.46 -7.49 3.07
C ASP A 65 9.09 -6.22 3.85
N ASP A 66 9.48 -6.14 5.12
CA ASP A 66 9.44 -4.89 5.89
C ASP A 66 10.16 -3.75 5.13
N SER A 67 9.47 -2.61 5.01
CA SER A 67 9.93 -1.47 4.22
C SER A 67 11.26 -0.90 4.70
N LYS A 68 11.56 -0.96 6.01
CA LYS A 68 12.84 -0.54 6.59
C LYS A 68 13.97 -1.49 6.19
N ARG A 69 13.68 -2.79 6.07
CA ARG A 69 14.65 -3.79 5.59
C ARG A 69 14.97 -3.60 4.10
N LEU A 70 13.96 -3.34 3.28
CA LEU A 70 14.14 -3.06 1.85
C LEU A 70 14.90 -1.75 1.64
N HIS A 71 14.45 -0.66 2.31
CA HIS A 71 15.12 0.64 2.25
C HIS A 71 16.55 0.57 2.79
N GLY A 72 16.79 -0.17 3.89
CA GLY A 72 18.12 -0.34 4.44
C GLY A 72 19.09 -1.11 3.54
N ARG A 73 18.60 -1.87 2.55
CA ARG A 73 19.42 -2.62 1.60
C ARG A 73 19.69 -1.83 0.31
N ASP A 74 18.63 -1.37 -0.35
CA ASP A 74 18.69 -0.80 -1.70
C ASP A 74 18.19 0.67 -1.74
N GLY A 75 17.96 1.30 -0.58
CA GLY A 75 17.39 2.63 -0.48
C GLY A 75 15.99 2.72 -1.08
N VAL A 76 15.64 3.91 -1.55
CA VAL A 76 14.36 4.20 -2.21
C VAL A 76 14.19 3.38 -3.50
N VAL A 77 15.29 3.03 -4.19
CA VAL A 77 15.26 2.18 -5.39
C VAL A 77 14.72 0.78 -5.08
N GLY A 78 15.04 0.24 -3.89
CA GLY A 78 14.49 -1.04 -3.42
C GLY A 78 12.97 -1.03 -3.32
N LEU A 79 12.41 0.06 -2.76
CA LEU A 79 10.97 0.25 -2.62
C LEU A 79 10.30 0.45 -3.99
N ALA A 80 10.93 1.21 -4.88
CA ALA A 80 10.40 1.48 -6.22
C ALA A 80 10.35 0.24 -7.13
N ARG A 81 11.27 -0.71 -6.94
CA ARG A 81 11.19 -2.02 -7.60
C ARG A 81 9.90 -2.75 -7.22
N ALA A 82 9.50 -2.73 -5.95
CA ALA A 82 8.26 -3.32 -5.49
C ALA A 82 7.05 -2.63 -6.13
N MET A 83 7.04 -1.29 -6.11
CA MET A 83 5.95 -0.52 -6.69
C MET A 83 5.81 -0.74 -8.20
N GLY A 84 6.92 -0.68 -8.95
CA GLY A 84 6.91 -0.97 -10.39
C GLY A 84 6.38 -2.38 -10.69
N ALA A 85 6.69 -3.32 -9.81
CA ALA A 85 6.13 -4.66 -9.89
C ALA A 85 4.64 -4.75 -9.71
N PHE A 86 4.10 -4.13 -8.68
CA PHE A 86 2.67 -4.14 -8.50
C PHE A 86 1.91 -3.30 -9.53
N CYS A 87 2.54 -2.28 -10.13
CA CYS A 87 1.98 -1.62 -11.33
C CYS A 87 1.82 -2.62 -12.47
N ALA A 88 2.84 -3.43 -12.76
CA ALA A 88 2.76 -4.44 -13.79
C ALA A 88 1.72 -5.54 -13.48
N ALA A 89 1.54 -5.89 -12.20
CA ALA A 89 0.48 -6.80 -11.75
C ALA A 89 -0.93 -6.22 -11.92
N LEU A 90 -1.06 -4.89 -11.98
CA LEU A 90 -2.30 -4.16 -12.26
C LEU A 90 -2.52 -3.87 -13.75
N ASP A 91 -1.65 -4.37 -14.63
CA ASP A 91 -1.62 -4.00 -16.05
C ASP A 91 -1.40 -2.49 -16.29
N GLN A 92 -0.57 -1.87 -15.47
CA GLN A 92 -0.28 -0.44 -15.51
C GLN A 92 1.21 -0.18 -15.71
N ALA A 93 1.51 0.88 -16.47
CA ALA A 93 2.86 1.43 -16.49
C ALA A 93 3.21 2.01 -15.11
N PRO A 94 4.47 1.89 -14.65
CA PRO A 94 4.88 2.51 -13.41
C PRO A 94 4.77 4.05 -13.47
N PRO A 95 4.69 4.73 -12.30
CA PRO A 95 4.78 6.19 -12.25
C PRO A 95 6.06 6.71 -12.87
N VAL A 96 6.00 7.87 -13.51
CA VAL A 96 7.21 8.51 -14.05
C VAL A 96 7.91 9.41 -13.04
N ASP A 97 7.16 9.94 -12.07
CA ASP A 97 7.63 10.83 -11.01
C ASP A 97 6.67 10.81 -9.79
N LEU A 98 6.89 11.71 -8.81
CA LEU A 98 6.09 11.77 -7.59
C LEU A 98 4.72 12.41 -7.84
N ALA A 99 4.62 13.36 -8.77
CA ALA A 99 3.34 13.97 -9.13
C ALA A 99 2.40 12.89 -9.71
N ASP A 100 2.90 12.09 -10.66
CA ASP A 100 2.17 10.99 -11.29
C ASP A 100 1.82 9.89 -10.27
N LEU A 101 2.72 9.58 -9.32
CA LEU A 101 2.42 8.66 -8.22
C LEU A 101 1.25 9.16 -7.34
N LEU A 102 1.29 10.44 -6.94
CA LEU A 102 0.24 11.07 -6.14
C LEU A 102 -1.09 11.15 -6.89
N GLU A 103 -1.07 11.46 -8.19
CA GLU A 103 -2.30 11.56 -8.99
C GLU A 103 -2.93 10.19 -9.24
N ARG A 104 -2.14 9.15 -9.49
CA ARG A 104 -2.67 7.82 -9.84
C ARG A 104 -3.09 7.00 -8.64
N TYR A 105 -2.30 7.04 -7.56
CA TYR A 105 -2.49 6.18 -6.40
C TYR A 105 -2.78 6.96 -5.11
N GLY A 106 -2.58 8.28 -5.11
CA GLY A 106 -2.86 9.14 -3.97
C GLY A 106 -4.33 9.55 -3.88
N ASP A 107 -4.83 9.57 -2.65
CA ASP A 107 -6.19 9.99 -2.30
C ASP A 107 -6.23 11.41 -1.71
N ALA A 108 -5.22 12.22 -2.04
CA ALA A 108 -5.09 13.61 -1.65
C ALA A 108 -4.74 14.50 -2.87
N PRO A 109 -5.20 15.76 -2.93
CA PRO A 109 -4.91 16.62 -4.07
C PRO A 109 -3.41 16.92 -4.19
N THR A 110 -2.82 16.60 -5.34
CA THR A 110 -1.41 16.94 -5.65
C THR A 110 -1.10 18.43 -5.48
N ALA A 111 -2.08 19.31 -5.72
CA ALA A 111 -1.96 20.75 -5.51
C ALA A 111 -1.66 21.14 -4.06
N ALA A 112 -2.16 20.40 -3.07
CA ALA A 112 -1.88 20.64 -1.65
C ALA A 112 -0.39 20.41 -1.35
N PHE A 113 0.19 19.37 -1.94
CA PHE A 113 1.61 19.06 -1.83
C PHE A 113 2.47 20.14 -2.50
N ARG A 114 2.11 20.60 -3.70
CA ARG A 114 2.87 21.67 -4.40
C ARG A 114 2.95 22.99 -3.64
N ALA A 115 2.02 23.26 -2.73
CA ALA A 115 2.03 24.47 -1.91
C ALA A 115 3.06 24.41 -0.77
N LEU A 116 3.70 23.26 -0.52
CA LEU A 116 4.62 23.05 0.57
C LEU A 116 6.08 23.16 0.10
N PRO A 117 6.95 23.89 0.82
CA PRO A 117 8.33 24.15 0.37
C PRO A 117 9.19 22.91 0.10
N TRP A 118 8.93 21.81 0.80
CA TRP A 118 9.67 20.55 0.63
C TRP A 118 9.12 19.65 -0.48
N PHE A 119 8.07 20.08 -1.19
CA PHE A 119 7.42 19.40 -2.31
C PHE A 119 7.36 20.30 -3.57
N GLU A 120 8.23 21.32 -3.64
CA GLU A 120 8.30 22.25 -4.78
C GLU A 120 8.64 21.55 -6.10
N ASP A 121 9.39 20.44 -6.05
CA ASP A 121 9.83 19.67 -7.21
C ASP A 121 9.31 18.21 -7.15
N LEU A 122 8.07 18.02 -7.60
CA LEU A 122 7.45 16.69 -7.65
C LEU A 122 7.88 15.88 -8.88
N GLU A 123 8.27 16.55 -9.95
CA GLU A 123 8.64 15.96 -11.23
C GLU A 123 10.15 15.68 -11.37
N GLY A 124 10.99 16.49 -10.72
CA GLY A 124 12.45 16.45 -10.84
C GLY A 124 13.21 16.01 -9.59
N GLY A 125 12.51 15.80 -8.46
CA GLY A 125 13.11 15.38 -7.20
C GLY A 125 13.85 14.03 -7.29
N LEU A 126 14.58 13.66 -6.23
CA LEU A 126 15.24 12.34 -6.06
C LEU A 126 14.22 11.18 -5.90
N VAL A 127 13.23 11.13 -6.78
CA VAL A 127 12.14 10.17 -6.85
C VAL A 127 12.61 8.95 -7.64
N PRO A 128 12.24 7.73 -7.23
CA PRO A 128 12.91 6.56 -7.77
C PRO A 128 12.39 6.20 -9.16
N ARG A 129 13.33 5.80 -10.03
CA ARG A 129 13.01 5.05 -11.25
C ARG A 129 12.40 3.70 -10.84
N TYR A 130 11.33 3.30 -11.53
CA TYR A 130 10.61 2.04 -11.31
C TYR A 130 11.04 1.03 -12.39
N PRO A 131 12.06 0.18 -12.14
CA PRO A 131 12.82 -0.47 -13.20
C PRO A 131 12.19 -1.77 -13.73
N TRP A 132 10.99 -2.13 -13.29
CA TRP A 132 10.43 -3.46 -13.57
C TRP A 132 8.99 -3.40 -14.06
N THR A 133 8.73 -4.09 -15.17
CA THR A 133 7.45 -4.10 -15.88
C THR A 133 7.14 -5.50 -16.44
N GLY A 134 7.45 -6.56 -15.68
CA GLY A 134 7.28 -7.95 -16.12
C GLY A 134 5.81 -8.42 -16.15
N PRO A 135 5.49 -9.56 -16.77
CA PRO A 135 4.12 -10.06 -16.94
C PRO A 135 3.56 -10.69 -15.65
N LEU A 136 3.47 -9.92 -14.56
CA LEU A 136 2.93 -10.44 -13.30
C LEU A 136 1.45 -10.72 -13.33
N LEU A 137 0.69 -9.97 -14.12
CA LEU A 137 -0.75 -10.15 -14.20
C LEU A 137 -1.08 -11.61 -14.52
N ASP A 138 -0.48 -12.15 -15.58
CA ASP A 138 -0.67 -13.53 -16.01
C ASP A 138 -0.12 -14.52 -14.97
N ALA A 139 1.06 -14.22 -14.41
CA ALA A 139 1.70 -15.09 -13.43
C ALA A 139 0.87 -15.23 -12.14
N PHE A 140 0.30 -14.13 -11.64
CA PHE A 140 -0.59 -14.11 -10.49
C PHE A 140 -1.92 -14.78 -10.82
N GLY A 141 -2.49 -14.49 -11.99
CA GLY A 141 -3.73 -15.11 -12.46
C GLY A 141 -3.64 -16.63 -12.54
N ALA A 142 -2.52 -17.16 -13.03
CA ALA A 142 -2.25 -18.61 -13.06
C ALA A 142 -2.19 -19.26 -11.66
N HIS A 143 -1.97 -18.47 -10.61
CA HIS A 143 -1.99 -18.91 -9.22
C HIS A 143 -3.30 -18.54 -8.50
N GLY A 144 -4.33 -18.11 -9.24
CA GLY A 144 -5.64 -17.72 -8.69
C GLY A 144 -5.57 -16.46 -7.82
N VAL A 145 -4.64 -15.55 -8.11
CA VAL A 145 -4.50 -14.25 -7.45
C VAL A 145 -4.64 -13.14 -8.48
N ARG A 146 -5.33 -12.05 -8.12
CA ARG A 146 -5.39 -10.85 -8.96
C ARG A 146 -5.15 -9.61 -8.10
N ALA A 147 -4.23 -8.75 -8.51
CA ALA A 147 -4.12 -7.40 -7.95
C ALA A 147 -5.31 -6.57 -8.45
N LEU A 148 -5.98 -5.85 -7.55
CA LEU A 148 -7.19 -5.10 -7.87
C LEU A 148 -6.99 -3.59 -7.80
N ASP A 149 -6.26 -3.15 -6.77
CA ASP A 149 -5.93 -1.74 -6.59
C ASP A 149 -4.77 -1.57 -5.63
N LEU A 150 -4.09 -0.43 -5.76
CA LEU A 150 -3.18 0.12 -4.76
C LEU A 150 -3.63 1.56 -4.52
N ARG A 151 -3.80 1.95 -3.26
CA ARG A 151 -4.14 3.32 -2.91
C ARG A 151 -3.32 3.76 -1.72
N ALA A 152 -3.03 5.05 -1.66
CA ALA A 152 -2.41 5.67 -0.52
C ALA A 152 -3.12 6.98 -0.22
N TRP A 153 -3.29 7.29 1.05
CA TRP A 153 -3.69 8.60 1.52
C TRP A 153 -2.47 9.29 2.14
N PRO A 154 -1.74 10.11 1.37
CA PRO A 154 -0.71 10.95 1.93
C PRO A 154 -1.40 12.15 2.60
N VAL A 155 -1.17 12.29 3.90
CA VAL A 155 -1.64 13.38 4.74
C VAL A 155 -0.46 14.33 4.94
N ASP A 156 -0.58 15.51 4.36
CA ASP A 156 0.43 16.55 4.51
C ASP A 156 0.44 17.19 5.91
N VAL A 157 1.41 18.06 6.17
CA VAL A 157 1.60 18.65 7.51
C VAL A 157 0.41 19.51 7.93
N PRO A 158 -0.12 20.44 7.09
CA PRO A 158 -1.34 21.18 7.43
C PRO A 158 -2.54 20.27 7.72
N ALA A 159 -2.85 19.33 6.83
CA ALA A 159 -3.99 18.43 6.99
C ALA A 159 -3.85 17.53 8.22
N PHE A 160 -2.63 17.11 8.55
CA PHE A 160 -2.36 16.34 9.76
C PHE A 160 -2.58 17.19 11.03
N ASN A 161 -2.08 18.43 11.04
CA ASN A 161 -2.23 19.33 12.19
C ASN A 161 -3.70 19.66 12.45
N ASP A 162 -4.48 19.87 11.39
CA ASP A 162 -5.93 20.09 11.50
C ASP A 162 -6.63 18.80 11.98
N ALA A 163 -6.23 17.64 11.46
CA ALA A 163 -6.88 16.37 11.81
C ALA A 163 -6.59 15.91 13.24
N VAL A 164 -5.44 16.27 13.81
CA VAL A 164 -5.05 15.90 15.18
C VAL A 164 -5.62 16.86 16.23
N GLU A 165 -6.23 17.96 15.83
CA GLU A 165 -6.83 18.92 16.76
C GLU A 165 -7.93 18.24 17.60
N GLY A 166 -7.70 18.12 18.91
CA GLY A 166 -8.64 17.52 19.85
C GLY A 166 -8.71 15.99 19.85
N VAL A 167 -7.84 15.29 19.10
CA VAL A 167 -7.82 13.81 19.04
C VAL A 167 -6.39 13.27 19.12
N SER A 168 -6.24 11.94 19.29
CA SER A 168 -4.91 11.32 19.29
C SER A 168 -4.41 11.04 17.88
N LYS A 169 -3.09 10.92 17.69
CA LYS A 169 -2.51 10.50 16.41
C LYS A 169 -3.03 9.13 15.92
N ALA A 170 -3.35 8.23 16.86
CA ALA A 170 -3.93 6.93 16.55
C ALA A 170 -5.36 7.04 16.01
N ASP A 171 -6.11 8.04 16.46
CA ASP A 171 -7.45 8.33 15.92
C ASP A 171 -7.36 8.92 14.51
N VAL A 172 -6.33 9.74 14.24
CA VAL A 172 -6.03 10.25 12.89
C VAL A 172 -5.72 9.10 11.93
N LEU A 173 -4.85 8.16 12.33
CA LEU A 173 -4.58 6.94 11.55
C LEU A 173 -5.84 6.13 11.27
N ALA A 174 -6.64 5.87 12.31
CA ALA A 174 -7.89 5.14 12.17
C ALA A 174 -8.87 5.88 11.26
N ARG A 175 -8.98 7.21 11.35
CA ARG A 175 -9.83 8.00 10.46
C ARG A 175 -9.43 7.83 8.99
N PHE A 176 -8.16 8.09 8.64
CA PHE A 176 -7.72 8.03 7.25
C PHE A 176 -7.69 6.59 6.69
N GLY A 177 -7.26 5.62 7.49
CA GLY A 177 -7.35 4.20 7.13
C GLY A 177 -8.79 3.74 6.89
N GLY A 178 -9.76 4.32 7.60
CA GLY A 178 -11.18 4.03 7.43
C GLY A 178 -11.74 4.59 6.15
N CYS A 179 -11.39 5.84 5.83
CA CYS A 179 -11.77 6.44 4.56
C CYS A 179 -11.21 5.65 3.37
N LEU A 180 -9.95 5.18 3.43
CA LEU A 180 -9.37 4.30 2.40
C LEU A 180 -10.14 2.97 2.31
N LEU A 181 -10.45 2.36 3.45
CA LEU A 181 -11.18 1.10 3.48
C LEU A 181 -12.59 1.24 2.89
N THR A 182 -13.37 2.23 3.32
CA THR A 182 -14.72 2.49 2.80
C THR A 182 -14.69 2.69 1.28
N ARG A 183 -13.77 3.51 0.77
CA ARG A 183 -13.63 3.74 -0.69
C ARG A 183 -13.37 2.46 -1.46
N LEU A 184 -12.55 1.55 -0.92
CA LEU A 184 -12.30 0.26 -1.56
C LEU A 184 -13.50 -0.67 -1.47
N LEU A 185 -14.19 -0.73 -0.33
CA LEU A 185 -15.39 -1.56 -0.18
C LEU A 185 -16.52 -1.08 -1.11
N ASP A 186 -16.70 0.24 -1.26
CA ASP A 186 -17.67 0.83 -2.18
C ASP A 186 -17.41 0.47 -3.65
N ARG A 187 -16.14 0.22 -4.00
CA ARG A 187 -15.74 -0.21 -5.35
C ARG A 187 -16.04 -1.69 -5.62
N PHE A 188 -16.21 -2.51 -4.58
CA PHE A 188 -16.52 -3.93 -4.68
C PHE A 188 -17.77 -4.29 -3.86
N PRO A 189 -18.93 -3.72 -4.20
CA PRO A 189 -20.14 -3.87 -3.40
C PRO A 189 -20.60 -5.33 -3.37
N GLY A 190 -20.91 -5.81 -2.16
CA GLY A 190 -21.45 -7.16 -1.94
C GLY A 190 -20.41 -8.30 -1.99
N GLU A 191 -19.12 -7.99 -2.11
CA GLU A 191 -18.06 -8.99 -1.97
C GLU A 191 -17.60 -9.10 -0.51
N ASP A 192 -17.42 -10.33 -0.02
CA ASP A 192 -16.79 -10.56 1.28
C ASP A 192 -15.33 -10.11 1.26
N ALA A 193 -14.94 -9.34 2.28
CA ALA A 193 -13.61 -8.79 2.45
C ALA A 193 -12.93 -9.28 3.72
N HIS A 194 -11.74 -9.84 3.56
CA HIS A 194 -10.81 -10.10 4.63
C HIS A 194 -9.82 -8.93 4.72
N VAL A 195 -9.81 -8.22 5.86
CA VAL A 195 -9.01 -7.01 6.03
C VAL A 195 -7.95 -7.21 7.11
N VAL A 196 -6.70 -6.90 6.78
CA VAL A 196 -5.56 -6.89 7.70
C VAL A 196 -5.10 -5.45 7.87
N PHE A 197 -5.02 -4.99 9.11
CA PHE A 197 -4.49 -3.68 9.49
C PHE A 197 -3.26 -3.87 10.37
N ASP A 198 -2.20 -3.09 10.14
CA ASP A 198 -1.25 -2.85 11.22
C ASP A 198 -1.92 -2.10 12.37
N ARG A 199 -1.40 -2.28 13.59
CA ARG A 199 -1.99 -1.67 14.77
C ARG A 199 -1.73 -0.16 14.76
N HIS A 200 -2.78 0.61 14.55
CA HIS A 200 -2.80 2.07 14.74
C HIS A 200 -2.65 2.41 16.25
N GLY A 201 -1.42 2.36 16.75
CA GLY A 201 -1.10 2.57 18.17
C GLY A 201 -1.51 1.39 19.06
N GLY A 202 -2.02 1.70 20.26
CA GLY A 202 -2.39 0.68 21.27
C GLY A 202 -3.74 0.00 21.05
N ARG A 203 -4.43 0.30 19.94
CA ARG A 203 -5.81 -0.14 19.69
C ARG A 203 -5.87 -1.66 19.49
N ARG A 204 -6.76 -2.31 20.25
CA ARG A 204 -7.00 -3.76 20.19
C ARG A 204 -8.42 -4.14 19.74
N ASP A 205 -9.33 -3.17 19.74
CA ASP A 205 -10.72 -3.36 19.33
C ASP A 205 -11.08 -2.30 18.29
N TYR A 206 -11.48 -2.79 17.11
CA TYR A 206 -11.88 -1.99 15.96
C TYR A 206 -13.39 -2.08 15.69
N ARG A 207 -14.17 -2.85 16.48
CA ARG A 207 -15.59 -3.12 16.20
C ARG A 207 -16.44 -1.84 16.14
N ALA A 208 -16.29 -0.96 17.13
CA ALA A 208 -17.05 0.28 17.20
C ALA A 208 -16.73 1.21 16.01
N TRP A 209 -15.47 1.20 15.57
CA TRP A 209 -15.02 1.99 14.43
C TRP A 209 -15.49 1.38 13.10
N LEU A 210 -15.38 0.06 12.93
CA LEU A 210 -15.89 -0.66 11.74
C LEU A 210 -17.41 -0.55 11.60
N SER A 211 -18.16 -0.53 12.71
CA SER A 211 -19.62 -0.38 12.69
C SER A 211 -20.09 1.01 12.27
N ALA A 212 -19.17 1.98 12.18
CA ALA A 212 -19.44 3.35 11.79
C ALA A 212 -18.94 3.68 10.36
N LEU A 213 -18.32 2.72 9.67
CA LEU A 213 -17.97 2.80 8.24
C LEU A 213 -19.21 2.52 7.38
#